data_AF-A0A852IF71-F1
#
_entry.id   AF-A0A852IF71-F1
#
_cell.length_a   1.000
_cell.length_b   1.000
_cell.length_c   1.000
_cell.angle_alpha   90.00
_cell.angle_beta   90.00
_cell.angle_gamma   90.00
#
_symmetry.space_group_name_H-M   'P 1'
#
loop_
_entity.id
_entity.type
_entity.pdbx_description
1 polymer ?
#
loop_
_entity_poly.entity_id
_entity_poly.type
_entity_poly.pdbx_seq_one_letter_code
_entity_poly.pdbx_strand_id
1 'polypeptide(L)' 'LSRGFGAVYKALDTSTGQQVAIKKMKLHGEMSEELAVNEILAMRDNRSPNIVTYL' A
#
# COMPACT_ATOMS: atom_id res chain seq x y z
N LEU A 1 -8.74 -10.76 -3.37
CA LEU A 1 -7.53 -11.44 -3.89
C LEU A 1 -6.42 -11.28 -2.85
N SER A 2 -6.20 -12.28 -2.00
CA SER A 2 -5.09 -12.29 -1.03
C SER A 2 -3.97 -13.19 -1.56
N ARG A 3 -3.06 -12.63 -2.36
CA ARG A 3 -1.81 -13.29 -2.72
C ARG A 3 -0.66 -12.39 -2.28
N GLY A 4 0.05 -12.84 -1.25
CA GLY A 4 1.31 -12.28 -0.74
C GLY A 4 1.20 -10.95 0.02
N PHE A 5 1.71 -10.91 1.24
CA PHE A 5 2.03 -9.70 2.03
C PHE A 5 0.89 -8.88 2.66
N GLY A 6 -0.37 -9.06 2.29
CA GLY A 6 -1.45 -8.36 3.00
C GLY A 6 -2.84 -8.51 2.40
N ALA A 7 -3.82 -7.92 3.09
CA ALA A 7 -5.19 -7.81 2.61
C ALA A 7 -5.43 -6.40 2.06
N VAL A 8 -6.06 -6.30 0.89
CA VAL A 8 -6.43 -5.03 0.26
C VAL A 8 -7.93 -4.82 0.40
N TYR A 9 -8.32 -3.65 0.86
CA TYR A 9 -9.70 -3.24 1.07
C TYR A 9 -10.03 -2.03 0.20
N LYS A 10 -11.24 -2.00 -0.33
CA LYS A 10 -11.83 -0.78 -0.91
C LYS A 10 -12.42 0.05 0.23
N ALA A 11 -12.12 1.35 0.25
CA ALA A 11 -12.63 2.29 1.24
C ALA A 11 -13.01 3.63 0.58
N LEU A 12 -13.70 4.48 1.35
CA LEU A 12 -13.99 5.86 0.99
C LEU A 12 -13.21 6.75 1.96
N ASP A 13 -12.45 7.71 1.45
CA ASP A 13 -11.89 8.79 2.25
C ASP A 13 -13.03 9.67 2.75
N THR A 14 -13.17 9.79 4.08
CA THR A 14 -14.27 10.51 4.72
C THR A 14 -14.22 12.03 4.52
N SER A 15 -13.05 12.57 4.19
CA SER A 15 -12.85 14.01 3.99
C SER A 15 -13.12 14.44 2.56
N THR A 16 -12.74 13.61 1.58
CA THR A 16 -12.83 13.93 0.14
C THR A 16 -13.97 13.20 -0.57
N GLY A 17 -14.48 12.11 0.02
CA GLY A 17 -15.42 11.19 -0.64
C GLY A 17 -14.77 10.31 -1.72
N GLN A 18 -13.45 10.37 -1.89
CA GLN A 18 -12.75 9.60 -2.92
C GLN A 18 -12.68 8.11 -2.56
N GLN A 19 -12.87 7.23 -3.54
CA GLN A 19 -12.60 5.80 -3.37
C GLN A 19 -11.10 5.53 -3.34
N VAL A 20 -10.64 4.80 -2.33
CA VAL A 20 -9.23 4.46 -2.12
C VAL A 20 -9.04 2.97 -1.88
N ALA A 21 -7.83 2.47 -2.13
CA ALA A 21 -7.42 1.13 -1.77
C ALA A 21 -6.52 1.19 -0.52
N ILE A 22 -6.83 0.37 0.48
CA ILE A 22 -6.04 0.27 1.72
C ILE A 22 -5.42 -1.11 1.78
N LYS A 23 -4.09 -1.20 1.72
CA LYS A 23 -3.34 -2.44 1.95
C LYS A 23 -2.98 -2.53 3.43
N LYS A 24 -3.47 -3.57 4.11
CA LYS A 24 -3.11 -3.89 5.50
C LYS A 24 -2.14 -5.06 5.51
N MET A 25 -0.99 -4.87 6.15
CA MET A 25 0.06 -5.87 6.29
C MET A 25 0.34 -6.14 7.77
N LYS A 26 0.72 -7.38 8.11
CA LYS A 26 1.21 -7.71 9.45
C LYS A 26 2.73 -7.60 9.43
N LEU A 27 3.28 -6.85 10.38
CA LEU A 27 4.71 -6.80 10.63
C LEU A 27 5.05 -7.86 11.68
N HIS A 28 5.89 -8.81 11.31
CA HIS A 28 6.38 -9.86 12.17
C HIS A 28 7.83 -10.21 11.80
N GLY A 29 8.77 -9.58 12.51
CA GLY A 29 10.21 -9.76 12.31
C GLY A 29 10.79 -8.87 11.20
N GLU A 30 12.12 -8.72 11.23
CA GLU A 30 12.88 -7.74 10.45
C GLU A 30 12.61 -7.85 8.94
N MET A 31 12.50 -9.06 8.39
CA MET A 31 12.21 -9.24 6.96
C MET A 31 10.89 -8.60 6.50
N SER A 32 9.83 -8.70 7.31
CA SER A 32 8.52 -8.13 6.94
C SER A 32 8.49 -6.60 7.07
N GLU A 33 9.31 -6.05 7.95
CA GLU A 33 9.49 -4.61 8.14
C GLU A 33 10.29 -4.03 6.98
N GLU A 34 11.38 -4.69 6.56
CA GLU A 34 12.17 -4.30 5.39
C GLU A 34 11.32 -4.31 4.12
N LEU A 35 10.50 -5.35 3.92
CA LEU A 35 9.56 -5.40 2.80
C LEU A 35 8.53 -4.27 2.84
N ALA A 36 8.00 -3.94 4.03
CA ALA A 36 7.06 -2.84 4.17
C ALA A 36 7.70 -1.48 3.85
N VAL A 37 8.94 -1.26 4.27
CA VAL A 37 9.72 -0.08 3.92
C VAL A 37 9.95 -0.01 2.40
N ASN A 38 10.36 -1.12 1.79
CA ASN A 38 10.61 -1.18 0.35
C ASN A 38 9.35 -0.87 -0.47
N GLU A 39 8.18 -1.36 -0.07
CA GLU A 39 6.93 -1.02 -0.75
C GLU A 39 6.63 0.48 -0.71
N ILE A 40 6.84 1.14 0.45
CA ILE A 40 6.62 2.58 0.58
C ILE A 40 7.62 3.37 -0.26
N LEU A 41 8.92 3.04 -0.15
CA LEU A 41 9.98 3.74 -0.88
C LEU A 41 9.79 3.60 -2.39
N ALA A 42 9.51 2.39 -2.89
CA ALA A 42 9.31 2.14 -4.32
C ALA A 42 8.18 2.99 -4.89
N MET A 43 7.03 3.07 -4.20
CA MET A 43 5.86 3.80 -4.67
C MET A 43 5.99 5.32 -4.49
N ARG A 44 6.67 5.77 -3.41
CA ARG A 44 6.92 7.19 -3.16
C ARG A 44 7.91 7.78 -4.15
N ASP A 45 8.99 7.05 -4.42
CA ASP A 45 10.15 7.55 -5.18
C ASP A 45 9.99 7.34 -6.69
N ASN A 46 9.13 6.42 -7.15
CA ASN A 46 8.87 6.15 -8.57
C ASN A 46 7.44 6.54 -8.98
N ARG A 47 7.20 7.82 -9.24
CA ARG A 47 5.90 8.31 -9.74
C ARG A 47 5.84 8.28 -11.27
N SER A 48 4.80 7.64 -11.80
CA SER A 48 4.53 7.56 -13.24
C SER A 48 3.04 7.24 -13.47
N PRO A 49 2.42 7.66 -14.59
CA PRO A 49 1.04 7.27 -14.92
C PRO A 49 0.80 5.75 -14.98
N ASN A 50 1.86 4.96 -15.17
CA ASN A 50 1.80 3.50 -15.23
C ASN A 50 2.08 2.82 -13.87
N ILE A 51 2.35 3.61 -12.83
CA ILE A 51 2.59 3.13 -11.46
C ILE A 51 1.45 3.65 -10.58
N VAL A 52 0.89 2.78 -9.74
CA VAL A 52 -0.20 3.18 -8.84
C VAL A 52 0.31 4.28 -7.90
N THR A 53 -0.48 5.34 -7.71
CA THR A 53 -0.10 6.44 -6.81
C THR A 53 -0.28 6.02 -5.35
N TYR A 54 0.77 6.16 -4.55
CA TYR A 54 0.68 6.17 -3.08
C TYR A 54 0.06 7.49 -2.61
N LEU A 55 -0.87 7.42 -1.66
CA LEU A 55 -1.61 8.54 -1.09
C LEU A 55 -1.01 9.01 0.23
#